data_AF-A0A7C1KIE9-F1
#
_entry.id   AF-A0A7C1KIE9-F1
#
_cell.length_a   1.000
_cell.length_b   1.000
_cell.length_c   1.000
_cell.angle_alpha   90.00
_cell.angle_beta   90.00
_cell.angle_gamma   90.00
#
_symmetry.space_group_name_H-M   'P 1'
#
loop_
_entity.id
_entity.type
_entity.pdbx_description
1 polymer ?
#
loop_
_entity_poly.entity_id
_entity_poly.type
_entity_poly.pdbx_seq_one_letter_code
_entity_poly.pdbx_strand_id
1 'polypeptide(L)'
;MYFAATDASGDRELWRTDGTAAGTWRVADINPIGSSNPRYLTNVNGTLFFTADDGSHGRELWKLDGTTANLVKDIHSGDSSHPRWLVNVGGILFFTANDGTNGRELWMSDGTEANTLLVKDI
;
A
#
# COMPACT_ATOMS: atom_id res chain seq x y z
N MET A 1 -7.31 13.90 -5.57
CA MET A 1 -7.74 12.84 -4.63
C MET A 1 -7.32 11.49 -5.17
N TYR A 2 -6.99 10.54 -4.28
CA TYR A 2 -6.77 9.14 -4.63
C TYR A 2 -7.85 8.26 -4.01
N PHE A 3 -8.25 7.20 -4.70
CA PHE A 3 -9.30 6.28 -4.27
C PHE A 3 -9.14 4.91 -4.96
N ALA A 4 -9.82 3.89 -4.43
CA ALA A 4 -9.87 2.58 -5.08
C ALA A 4 -11.20 2.41 -5.81
N ALA A 5 -11.15 2.00 -7.08
CA ALA A 5 -12.33 1.81 -7.91
C ALA A 5 -12.14 0.64 -8.87
N THR A 6 -13.28 0.12 -9.32
CA THR A 6 -13.38 -1.02 -10.23
C THR A 6 -13.61 -0.52 -11.65
N ASP A 7 -12.85 -1.02 -12.61
CA ASP A 7 -13.06 -0.71 -14.04
C ASP A 7 -14.13 -1.62 -14.68
N ALA A 8 -14.26 -1.53 -16.01
CA ALA A 8 -15.22 -2.30 -16.77
C ALA A 8 -14.91 -3.80 -16.86
N SER A 9 -13.65 -4.23 -16.66
CA SER A 9 -13.30 -5.65 -16.56
C SER A 9 -13.58 -6.23 -15.18
N GLY A 10 -13.87 -5.37 -14.19
CA GLY A 10 -14.11 -5.79 -12.80
C GLY A 10 -12.87 -5.64 -11.92
N ASP A 11 -11.78 -5.06 -12.43
CA ASP A 11 -10.52 -4.97 -11.72
C ASP A 11 -10.48 -3.75 -10.79
N ARG A 12 -10.26 -4.01 -9.50
CA ARG A 12 -10.19 -2.98 -8.46
C ARG A 12 -8.77 -2.47 -8.27
N GLU A 13 -8.53 -1.27 -8.78
CA GLU A 13 -7.21 -0.64 -8.85
C GLU A 13 -7.13 0.70 -8.09
N LEU A 14 -5.95 1.33 -8.10
CA LEU A 14 -5.72 2.67 -7.56
C LEU A 14 -6.05 3.72 -8.62
N TRP A 15 -6.88 4.70 -8.26
CA TRP A 15 -7.33 5.77 -9.13
C TRP A 15 -6.99 7.13 -8.55
N ARG A 16 -6.80 8.09 -9.47
CA ARG A 16 -6.66 9.52 -9.16
C ARG A 16 -7.79 10.27 -9.84
N THR A 17 -8.26 11.32 -9.17
CA THR A 17 -9.19 12.31 -9.74
C THR A 17 -8.85 13.73 -9.27
N ASP A 18 -9.10 14.71 -10.12
CA ASP A 18 -9.15 16.14 -9.79
C ASP A 18 -10.59 16.66 -9.63
N GLY A 19 -11.59 15.77 -9.69
CA GLY A 19 -13.02 16.11 -9.67
C GLY A 19 -13.65 16.19 -11.06
N THR A 20 -12.87 16.05 -12.13
CA THR A 20 -13.38 16.02 -13.52
C THR A 20 -13.26 14.63 -14.13
N ALA A 21 -14.06 14.34 -15.15
CA ALA A 21 -13.94 13.09 -15.91
C ALA A 21 -12.56 12.98 -16.60
N ALA A 22 -12.07 14.07 -17.20
CA ALA A 22 -10.78 14.10 -17.89
C ALA A 22 -9.59 13.90 -16.94
N GLY A 23 -9.68 14.39 -15.71
CA GLY A 23 -8.66 14.20 -14.68
C GLY A 23 -8.82 12.93 -13.86
N THR A 24 -9.75 12.04 -14.22
CA THR A 24 -9.96 10.75 -13.56
C THR A 24 -9.32 9.61 -14.34
N TRP A 25 -8.34 8.94 -13.75
CA TRP A 25 -7.59 7.88 -14.42
C TRP A 25 -6.98 6.88 -13.43
N ARG A 26 -6.72 5.66 -13.91
CA ARG A 26 -6.06 4.58 -13.16
C ARG A 26 -4.58 4.89 -13.00
N VAL A 27 -4.11 5.01 -11.77
CA VAL A 27 -2.75 5.48 -11.44
C VAL A 27 -1.69 4.45 -11.79
N ALA A 28 -1.93 3.21 -11.38
CA ALA A 28 -1.03 2.10 -11.59
C ALA A 28 -1.85 0.81 -11.71
N ASP A 29 -1.34 -0.12 -12.53
CA ASP A 29 -1.80 -1.49 -12.63
C ASP A 29 -0.79 -2.37 -11.88
N ILE A 30 -1.07 -2.62 -10.60
CA ILE A 30 -0.11 -3.29 -9.70
C ILE A 30 -0.16 -4.80 -9.88
N ASN A 31 -1.33 -5.34 -10.20
CA ASN A 31 -1.52 -6.76 -10.51
C ASN A 31 -2.01 -6.91 -11.96
N PRO A 32 -1.13 -7.16 -12.93
CA PRO A 32 -1.51 -7.18 -14.34
C PRO A 32 -2.48 -8.32 -14.73
N ILE A 33 -2.71 -9.29 -13.84
CA ILE A 33 -3.55 -10.47 -14.08
C ILE A 33 -4.82 -10.47 -13.22
N GLY A 34 -5.10 -9.40 -12.47
CA GLY A 34 -6.32 -9.27 -11.66
C GLY A 34 -6.35 -8.01 -10.81
N SER A 35 -7.20 -7.99 -9.77
CA SER A 35 -7.34 -6.80 -8.92
C SER A 35 -6.24 -6.67 -7.87
N SER A 36 -5.59 -5.52 -7.80
CA SER A 36 -4.63 -5.19 -6.72
C SER A 36 -5.29 -4.84 -5.39
N ASN A 37 -6.59 -4.53 -5.42
CA ASN A 37 -7.42 -4.24 -4.26
C ASN A 37 -6.81 -3.23 -3.25
N PRO A 38 -6.48 -1.99 -3.65
CA PRO A 38 -5.86 -1.01 -2.77
C PRO A 38 -6.75 -0.66 -1.57
N ARG A 39 -6.16 -0.56 -0.37
CA ARG A 39 -6.84 -0.20 0.89
C ARG A 39 -5.95 0.69 1.77
N TYR A 40 -6.55 1.31 2.79
CA TYR A 40 -5.87 2.12 3.81
C TYR A 40 -5.01 3.27 3.24
N LEU A 41 -5.52 3.95 2.20
CA LEU A 41 -4.85 5.08 1.55
C LEU A 41 -4.53 6.17 2.59
N THR A 42 -3.25 6.45 2.80
CA THR A 42 -2.75 7.34 3.84
C THR A 42 -1.68 8.25 3.26
N ASN A 43 -1.83 9.56 3.40
CA ASN A 43 -0.81 10.51 2.98
C ASN A 43 0.20 10.75 4.10
N VAL A 44 1.49 10.64 3.77
CA VAL A 44 2.62 10.96 4.64
C VAL A 44 3.51 11.94 3.92
N ASN A 45 3.44 13.22 4.29
CA ASN A 45 4.24 14.31 3.73
C ASN A 45 4.26 14.35 2.19
N GLY A 46 3.11 14.13 1.55
CA GLY A 46 3.00 14.13 0.08
C GLY A 46 3.14 12.77 -0.58
N THR A 47 3.72 11.77 0.09
CA THR A 47 3.78 10.39 -0.38
C THR A 47 2.49 9.66 -0.01
N LEU A 48 1.85 8.99 -0.97
CA LEU A 48 0.69 8.15 -0.70
C LEU A 48 1.14 6.74 -0.36
N PHE A 49 0.79 6.27 0.83
CA PHE A 49 0.94 4.88 1.27
C PHE A 49 -0.40 4.16 1.21
N PHE A 50 -0.37 2.88 0.89
CA PHE A 50 -1.56 2.03 0.81
C PHE A 50 -1.15 0.56 0.85
N THR A 51 -2.13 -0.32 1.00
CA THR A 51 -1.90 -1.77 0.93
C THR A 51 -2.46 -2.29 -0.37
N ALA A 52 -1.71 -3.12 -1.10
CA ALA A 52 -2.14 -3.73 -2.35
C ALA A 52 -1.51 -5.10 -2.52
N ASP A 53 -2.07 -5.89 -3.41
CA ASP A 53 -1.61 -7.23 -3.79
C ASP A 53 -1.16 -7.17 -5.26
N ASP A 54 0.05 -7.62 -5.57
CA ASP A 54 0.57 -7.66 -6.95
C ASP A 54 0.46 -9.06 -7.58
N GLY A 55 -0.17 -10.01 -6.89
CA GLY A 55 -0.28 -11.41 -7.30
C GLY A 55 0.99 -12.24 -7.11
N SER A 56 2.09 -11.64 -6.64
CA SER A 56 3.40 -12.31 -6.46
C SER A 56 3.87 -12.33 -5.01
N HIS A 57 3.69 -11.23 -4.28
CA HIS A 57 4.11 -11.05 -2.87
C HIS A 57 2.90 -11.06 -1.92
N GLY A 58 1.69 -11.30 -2.42
CA GLY A 58 0.46 -11.11 -1.65
C GLY A 58 0.25 -9.65 -1.26
N ARG A 59 -0.66 -9.40 -0.29
CA ARG A 59 -0.97 -8.05 0.16
C ARG A 59 0.12 -7.49 1.08
N GLU A 60 0.81 -6.47 0.60
CA GLU A 60 1.93 -5.81 1.26
C GLU A 60 1.73 -4.28 1.40
N LEU A 61 2.71 -3.57 1.96
CA LEU A 61 2.76 -2.12 2.03
C LEU A 61 3.36 -1.55 0.74
N TRP A 62 2.63 -0.63 0.11
CA TRP A 62 3.02 0.04 -1.13
C TRP A 62 3.04 1.56 -0.94
N LYS A 63 3.85 2.23 -1.76
CA LYS A 63 3.86 3.68 -1.87
C LYS A 63 3.71 4.12 -3.32
N LEU A 64 3.13 5.29 -3.53
CA LEU A 64 3.13 5.98 -4.80
C LEU A 64 4.18 7.08 -4.80
N ASP A 65 5.18 6.95 -5.66
CA ASP A 65 6.19 7.98 -5.93
C ASP A 65 5.86 8.66 -7.27
N GLY A 66 5.28 9.85 -7.19
CA GLY A 66 4.70 10.55 -8.34
C GLY A 66 3.54 9.76 -8.97
N THR A 67 3.83 9.03 -10.06
CA THR A 67 2.87 8.18 -10.78
C THR A 67 3.20 6.70 -10.72
N THR A 68 4.30 6.30 -10.06
CA THR A 68 4.75 4.91 -10.01
C THR A 68 4.46 4.30 -8.65
N ALA A 69 3.73 3.19 -8.62
CA ALA A 69 3.51 2.40 -7.41
C ALA A 69 4.71 1.48 -7.18
N ASN A 70 5.24 1.47 -5.96
CA ASN A 70 6.39 0.65 -5.57
C ASN A 70 6.09 -0.09 -4.27
N LEU A 71 6.50 -1.35 -4.20
CA LEU A 71 6.54 -2.11 -2.96
C LEU A 71 7.50 -1.42 -1.99
N VAL A 72 7.08 -1.21 -0.74
CA VAL A 72 7.95 -0.60 0.28
C VAL A 72 8.92 -1.63 0.83
N LYS A 73 8.40 -2.83 1.14
CA LYS A 73 9.13 -4.00 1.63
C LYS A 73 8.23 -5.23 1.48
N ASP A 74 8.81 -6.36 1.08
CA ASP A 74 8.20 -7.67 1.23
C ASP A 74 8.37 -8.11 2.69
N ILE A 75 7.37 -7.83 3.54
CA ILE A 75 7.49 -8.05 4.99
C ILE A 75 7.38 -9.55 5.33
N HIS A 76 6.54 -10.29 4.62
CA HIS A 76 6.33 -11.72 4.84
C HIS A 76 6.57 -12.48 3.54
N SER A 77 7.84 -12.80 3.25
CA SER A 77 8.17 -13.38 1.96
C SER A 77 7.48 -14.74 1.73
N GLY A 78 6.79 -14.84 0.59
CA GLY A 78 6.03 -16.03 0.17
C GLY A 78 4.57 -16.08 0.61
N ASP A 79 4.07 -15.08 1.34
CA ASP A 79 2.66 -14.92 1.73
C ASP A 79 2.36 -13.42 1.94
N SER A 80 1.18 -13.07 2.43
CA SER A 80 0.82 -11.68 2.73
C SER A 80 1.14 -11.30 4.17
N SER A 81 1.74 -10.14 4.37
CA SER A 81 1.92 -9.51 5.68
C SER A 81 0.65 -8.84 6.22
N HIS A 82 -0.38 -8.74 5.38
CA HIS A 82 -1.69 -8.16 5.67
C HIS A 82 -1.60 -6.81 6.42
N PRO A 83 -0.93 -5.76 5.88
CA PRO A 83 -0.84 -4.49 6.57
C PRO A 83 -2.23 -3.87 6.82
N ARG A 84 -2.45 -3.28 7.99
CA ARG A 84 -3.72 -2.63 8.38
C ARG A 84 -3.47 -1.39 9.23
N TRP A 85 -4.49 -0.54 9.30
CA TRP A 85 -4.55 0.64 10.18
C TRP A 85 -3.37 1.60 9.98
N LEU A 86 -3.07 1.88 8.71
CA LEU A 86 -2.06 2.86 8.33
C LEU A 86 -2.43 4.23 8.92
N VAL A 87 -1.48 4.83 9.63
CA VAL A 87 -1.63 6.15 10.24
C VAL A 87 -0.33 6.93 10.12
N ASN A 88 -0.43 8.21 9.77
CA ASN A 88 0.70 9.12 9.79
C ASN A 88 0.85 9.74 11.18
N VAL A 89 2.03 9.60 11.78
CA VAL A 89 2.39 10.27 13.03
C VAL A 89 3.70 11.02 12.82
N GLY A 90 3.61 12.35 12.72
CA GLY A 90 4.80 13.20 12.60
C GLY A 90 5.66 12.96 11.36
N GLY A 91 5.09 12.43 10.27
CA GLY A 91 5.82 12.12 9.04
C GLY A 91 6.35 10.68 8.96
N ILE A 92 6.06 9.86 9.96
CA ILE A 92 6.33 8.41 9.95
C ILE A 92 5.02 7.66 9.81
N LEU A 93 4.99 6.66 8.94
CA LEU A 93 3.87 5.76 8.82
C LEU A 93 3.95 4.69 9.92
N PHE A 94 2.88 4.53 10.68
CA PHE A 94 2.68 3.39 11.57
C PHE A 94 1.55 2.51 11.04
N PHE A 95 1.68 1.20 11.21
CA PHE A 95 0.69 0.22 10.76
C PHE A 95 0.90 -1.10 11.50
N THR A 96 -0.02 -2.06 11.34
CA THR A 96 0.21 -3.43 11.82
C THR A 96 0.37 -4.40 10.67
N ALA A 97 1.30 -5.34 10.79
CA ALA A 97 1.61 -6.36 9.81
C ALA A 97 2.11 -7.63 10.51
N ASN A 98 2.06 -8.76 9.81
CA ASN A 98 2.58 -10.04 10.26
C ASN A 98 3.75 -10.45 9.35
N ASP A 99 4.92 -10.71 9.90
CA ASP A 99 6.13 -11.12 9.16
C ASP A 99 6.31 -12.65 9.07
N GLY A 100 5.32 -13.41 9.53
CA GLY A 100 5.36 -14.88 9.59
C GLY A 100 6.13 -15.45 10.78
N THR A 101 6.80 -14.60 11.57
CA THR A 101 7.65 -15.01 12.70
C THR A 101 7.10 -14.53 14.04
N ASN A 102 6.76 -13.24 14.13
CA ASN A 102 6.35 -12.58 15.38
C ASN A 102 4.82 -12.43 15.49
N GLY A 103 4.06 -12.85 14.48
CA GLY A 103 2.62 -12.60 14.44
C GLY A 103 2.31 -11.16 14.06
N ARG A 104 1.08 -10.70 14.35
CA ARG A 104 0.64 -9.34 13.96
C ARG A 104 1.14 -8.31 14.98
N GLU A 105 2.12 -7.53 14.57
CA GLU A 105 2.77 -6.53 15.41
C GLU A 105 2.63 -5.10 14.89
N LEU A 106 3.13 -4.12 15.66
CA LEU A 106 3.24 -2.72 15.25
C LEU A 106 4.54 -2.47 14.47
N TRP A 107 4.40 -1.89 13.28
CA TRP A 107 5.47 -1.54 12.36
C TRP A 107 5.51 -0.04 12.10
N MET A 108 6.70 0.43 11.71
CA MET A 108 6.92 1.79 11.24
C MET A 108 7.63 1.79 9.88
N SER A 109 7.39 2.84 9.09
CA SER A 109 8.08 3.07 7.81
C SER A 109 8.24 4.56 7.51
N ASP A 110 9.39 4.94 6.97
CA ASP A 110 9.59 6.25 6.30
C ASP A 110 9.35 6.17 4.77
N GLY A 111 8.96 4.99 4.27
CA GLY A 111 8.82 4.70 2.85
C GLY A 111 10.02 4.05 2.19
N THR A 112 11.07 3.72 2.93
CA THR A 112 12.20 2.93 2.46
C THR A 112 12.15 1.52 3.06
N GLU A 113 12.66 0.55 2.32
CA GLU A 113 12.78 -0.83 2.81
C GLU A 113 13.64 -0.92 4.08
N ALA A 114 14.77 -0.18 4.09
CA ALA A 114 15.73 -0.16 5.19
C ALA A 114 15.13 0.36 6.50
N ASN A 115 14.24 1.35 6.44
CA ASN A 115 13.56 1.90 7.61
C ASN A 115 12.10 1.44 7.73
N THR A 116 11.79 0.27 7.17
CA THR A 116 10.52 -0.44 7.42
C THR A 116 10.78 -1.55 8.44
N LEU A 117 10.46 -1.25 9.70
CA LEU A 117 10.93 -1.99 10.86
C LEU A 117 9.79 -2.28 11.84
N LEU A 118 9.89 -3.41 12.52
CA LEU A 118 9.11 -3.74 13.70
C LEU A 118 9.43 -2.71 14.80
N VAL A 119 8.41 -2.07 15.37
CA VAL A 119 8.60 -1.07 16.44
C VAL A 119 9.02 -1.75 17.74
N LYS A 120 8.29 -2.81 18.10
CA LYS A 120 8.54 -3.65 19.26
C LYS A 120 7.80 -4.96 19.09
N ASP A 121 8.47 -6.06 19.43
CA ASP A 121 7.87 -7.38 19.59
C ASP A 121 7.15 -7.47 20.95
N ILE A 122 5.89 -7.89 20.97
CA ILE A 122 5.01 -7.84 22.16
C ILE A 122 4.43 -9.21 22.52
#